data_AF-A0A9E7MYS3-F1
#
_entry.id   AF-A0A9E7MYS3-F1
#
_cell.length_a   1.000
_cell.length_b   1.000
_cell.length_c   1.000
_cell.angle_alpha   90.00
_cell.angle_beta   90.00
_cell.angle_gamma   90.00
#
_symmetry.space_group_name_H-M   'P 1'
#
loop_
_entity.id
_entity.type
_entity.pdbx_description
1 polymer ?
#
loop_
_entity_poly.entity_id
_entity_poly.type
_entity_poly.pdbx_seq_one_letter_code
_entity_poly.pdbx_strand_id
1 'polypeptide(L)'
;MDFPHTRVVLAVLVLLGAYALWKEPGTLKKPGFGLYAFAALLELGLIYPNAVLRYSGINVYYLLTFVGFSFVIALALLLGPYLAKRQDVAITLLVLGSTTLFLKPLSLVGLPLALASAIALLESAKGSRGGVMGAVYLFIVATLALGAYVGRDIGLQFMENKLEVLILGASLVYALTAYGKSCEVSLPNTKEIVGPLGGLVIASLIVLALFYTGPSYVEAKREVLIWTYNGHQGFGPYDGTFNGYELVNLLKEQKPDIWAAQEVVGGMIGNGYQDVPLFVSAYLGYAYEYKPAVEGTYGVAIFSRWHMKTERAQP
;
A
#
# COMPACT_ATOMS: atom_id res chain seq x y z
N MET A 1 -1.25 -11.87 -17.06
CA MET A 1 -1.07 -12.90 -16.01
C MET A 1 -2.26 -12.81 -15.08
N ASP A 2 -2.96 -13.92 -14.91
CA ASP A 2 -4.17 -14.04 -14.11
C ASP A 2 -3.94 -13.59 -12.65
N PHE A 3 -4.80 -12.75 -12.10
CA PHE A 3 -4.75 -12.36 -10.68
C PHE A 3 -4.82 -13.57 -9.71
N PRO A 4 -5.51 -14.68 -10.01
CA PRO A 4 -5.40 -15.91 -9.22
C PRO A 4 -3.97 -16.44 -9.16
N HIS A 5 -3.26 -16.45 -10.30
CA HIS A 5 -1.88 -16.91 -10.36
C HIS A 5 -0.92 -15.90 -9.73
N THR A 6 -1.18 -14.59 -9.82
CA THR A 6 -0.41 -13.58 -9.08
C THR A 6 -0.61 -13.74 -7.58
N ARG A 7 -1.81 -14.03 -7.08
CA ARG A 7 -2.06 -14.32 -5.66
C ARG A 7 -1.38 -15.61 -5.21
N VAL A 8 -1.39 -16.66 -6.04
CA VAL A 8 -0.65 -17.91 -5.77
C VAL A 8 0.86 -17.67 -5.81
N VAL A 9 1.38 -16.91 -6.78
CA VAL A 9 2.80 -16.56 -6.87
C VAL A 9 3.20 -15.66 -5.70
N LEU A 10 2.37 -14.68 -5.32
CA LEU A 10 2.61 -13.82 -4.17
C LEU A 10 2.56 -14.65 -2.88
N ALA A 11 1.56 -15.52 -2.71
CA ALA A 11 1.48 -16.43 -1.58
C ALA A 11 2.69 -17.38 -1.56
N VAL A 12 3.12 -17.90 -2.70
CA VAL A 12 4.33 -18.73 -2.82
C VAL A 12 5.57 -17.92 -2.50
N LEU A 13 5.71 -16.68 -2.95
CA LEU A 13 6.84 -15.80 -2.63
C LEU A 13 6.83 -15.38 -1.16
N VAL A 14 5.66 -15.16 -0.56
CA VAL A 14 5.46 -14.89 0.87
C VAL A 14 5.82 -16.12 1.68
N LEU A 15 5.39 -17.31 1.26
CA LEU A 15 5.71 -18.59 1.90
C LEU A 15 7.18 -18.97 1.71
N LEU A 16 7.78 -18.68 0.56
CA LEU A 16 9.21 -18.88 0.28
C LEU A 16 10.05 -17.86 1.05
N GLY A 17 9.59 -16.61 1.17
CA GLY A 17 10.19 -15.59 2.02
C GLY A 17 10.10 -16.00 3.49
N ALA A 18 8.93 -16.44 3.95
CA ALA A 18 8.71 -17.03 5.28
C ALA A 18 9.63 -18.22 5.53
N TYR A 19 9.75 -19.13 4.56
CA TYR A 19 10.61 -20.32 4.62
C TYR A 19 12.10 -19.98 4.58
N ALA A 20 12.52 -18.99 3.80
CA ALA A 20 13.88 -18.50 3.78
C ALA A 20 14.25 -17.84 5.13
N LEU A 21 13.32 -17.08 5.71
CA LEU A 21 13.42 -16.51 7.06
C LEU A 21 13.33 -17.58 8.17
N TRP A 22 12.82 -18.78 7.86
CA TRP A 22 12.64 -19.91 8.79
C TRP A 22 13.91 -20.73 9.01
N LYS A 23 14.91 -20.69 8.10
CA LYS A 23 16.09 -21.57 8.17
C LYS A 23 17.11 -21.25 9.27
N GLU A 24 16.81 -20.38 10.23
CA GLU A 24 17.61 -20.24 11.44
C GLU A 24 17.33 -21.40 12.44
N PRO A 25 18.34 -22.17 12.88
CA PRO A 25 18.14 -23.27 13.81
C PRO A 25 17.86 -22.77 15.24
N GLY A 26 16.79 -23.28 15.87
CA GLY A 26 16.67 -23.34 17.33
C GLY A 26 15.28 -23.04 17.91
N THR A 27 14.47 -24.10 18.10
CA THR A 27 13.24 -24.17 18.92
C THR A 27 12.08 -23.25 18.52
N LEU A 28 10.86 -23.59 18.96
CA LEU A 28 9.59 -22.85 18.76
C LEU A 28 9.55 -21.44 19.42
N LYS A 29 10.64 -20.67 19.33
CA LYS A 29 10.79 -19.28 19.79
C LYS A 29 11.09 -18.29 18.65
N LYS A 30 11.19 -18.73 17.40
CA LYS A 30 11.50 -17.86 16.24
C LYS A 30 10.85 -18.32 14.92
N PRO A 31 9.51 -18.36 14.75
CA PRO A 31 9.00 -17.84 13.48
C PRO A 31 9.39 -16.36 13.44
N GLY A 32 10.08 -15.95 12.37
CA GLY A 32 10.65 -14.62 12.22
C GLY A 32 9.64 -13.53 12.60
N PHE A 33 9.97 -12.75 13.62
CA PHE A 33 9.17 -11.59 14.03
C PHE A 33 8.92 -10.64 12.84
N GLY A 34 9.90 -10.52 11.95
CA GLY A 34 9.76 -9.88 10.64
C GLY A 34 8.66 -10.47 9.73
N LEU A 35 8.31 -11.75 9.83
CA LEU A 35 7.20 -12.35 9.06
C LEU A 35 5.83 -11.93 9.61
N TYR A 36 5.66 -11.92 10.93
CA TYR A 36 4.43 -11.42 11.54
C TYR A 36 4.26 -9.92 11.32
N ALA A 37 5.36 -9.17 11.41
CA ALA A 37 5.38 -7.77 11.02
C ALA A 37 5.00 -7.65 9.54
N PHE A 38 5.69 -8.34 8.64
CA PHE A 38 5.40 -8.29 7.21
C PHE A 38 3.94 -8.65 6.88
N ALA A 39 3.37 -9.68 7.51
CA ALA A 39 1.97 -10.04 7.35
C ALA A 39 1.02 -8.95 7.85
N ALA A 40 1.22 -8.42 9.06
CA ALA A 40 0.44 -7.30 9.59
C ALA A 40 0.56 -6.04 8.72
N LEU A 41 1.73 -5.82 8.11
CA LEU A 41 2.01 -4.69 7.23
C LEU A 41 1.39 -4.83 5.85
N LEU A 42 1.32 -6.06 5.34
CA LEU A 42 0.55 -6.41 4.16
C LEU A 42 -0.94 -6.15 4.40
N GLU A 43 -1.46 -6.59 5.54
CA GLU A 43 -2.84 -6.30 5.96
C GLU A 43 -3.11 -4.80 6.12
N LEU A 44 -2.13 -4.02 6.59
CA LEU A 44 -2.24 -2.58 6.80
C LEU A 44 -2.10 -1.72 5.54
N GLY A 45 -1.71 -2.30 4.41
CA GLY A 45 -1.57 -1.51 3.18
C GLY A 45 -0.29 -0.67 3.14
N LEU A 46 0.47 -0.60 4.24
CA LEU A 46 1.61 0.31 4.39
C LEU A 46 2.82 -0.07 3.53
N ILE A 47 2.80 -1.28 2.97
CA ILE A 47 3.77 -1.73 1.96
C ILE A 47 3.27 -1.52 0.52
N TYR A 48 1.99 -1.18 0.35
CA TYR A 48 1.36 -0.94 -0.95
C TYR A 48 1.39 0.56 -1.27
N PRO A 49 2.14 0.97 -2.32
CA PRO A 49 2.32 2.39 -2.64
C PRO A 49 1.01 3.14 -2.83
N ASN A 50 0.03 2.51 -3.48
CA ASN A 50 -1.28 3.08 -3.76
C ASN A 50 -2.04 3.41 -2.48
N ALA A 51 -2.05 2.52 -1.48
CA ALA A 51 -2.72 2.78 -0.22
C ALA A 51 -2.13 4.03 0.46
N VAL A 52 -0.81 4.10 0.58
CA VAL A 52 -0.12 5.24 1.21
C VAL A 52 -0.36 6.54 0.44
N LEU A 53 -0.28 6.52 -0.90
CA LEU A 53 -0.59 7.69 -1.74
C LEU A 53 -2.02 8.21 -1.47
N ARG A 54 -3.01 7.32 -1.42
CA ARG A 54 -4.43 7.66 -1.23
C ARG A 54 -4.71 8.17 0.18
N TYR A 55 -4.18 7.51 1.21
CA TYR A 55 -4.27 8.00 2.60
C TYR A 55 -3.59 9.37 2.76
N SER A 56 -2.57 9.65 1.95
CA SER A 56 -1.89 10.95 1.93
C SER A 56 -2.61 12.02 1.10
N GLY A 57 -3.78 11.72 0.54
CA GLY A 57 -4.60 12.66 -0.23
C GLY A 57 -4.27 12.72 -1.72
N ILE A 58 -3.37 11.88 -2.21
CA ILE A 58 -3.03 11.80 -3.64
C ILE A 58 -4.06 10.91 -4.34
N ASN A 59 -5.10 11.56 -4.88
CA ASN A 59 -6.20 10.88 -5.55
C ASN A 59 -6.02 10.71 -7.06
N VAL A 60 -4.99 11.29 -7.64
CA VAL A 60 -4.65 11.08 -9.05
C VAL A 60 -3.15 10.89 -9.10
N TYR A 61 -2.71 9.75 -9.63
CA TYR A 61 -1.30 9.45 -9.83
C TYR A 61 -1.17 8.36 -10.90
N TYR A 62 0.01 8.28 -11.50
CA TYR A 62 0.24 7.36 -12.61
C TYR A 62 1.32 6.34 -12.26
N LEU A 63 1.57 5.41 -13.18
CA LEU A 63 2.47 4.29 -12.96
C LEU A 63 3.87 4.75 -12.55
N LEU A 64 4.37 5.85 -13.13
CA LEU A 64 5.66 6.41 -12.74
C LEU A 64 5.68 6.86 -11.26
N THR A 65 4.63 7.53 -10.80
CA THR A 65 4.49 7.95 -9.40
C THR A 65 4.41 6.75 -8.46
N PHE A 66 3.62 5.73 -8.83
CA PHE A 66 3.49 4.48 -8.07
C PHE A 66 4.85 3.77 -7.92
N VAL A 67 5.60 3.65 -9.01
CA VAL A 67 6.95 3.06 -9.01
C VAL A 67 7.89 3.90 -8.16
N GLY A 68 7.94 5.22 -8.35
CA GLY A 68 8.79 6.11 -7.56
C GLY A 68 8.51 5.99 -6.06
N PHE A 69 7.24 5.93 -5.67
CA PHE A 69 6.85 5.75 -4.28
C PHE A 69 7.16 4.36 -3.72
N SER A 70 7.16 3.31 -4.57
CA SER A 70 7.65 1.99 -4.18
C SER A 70 9.11 2.03 -3.70
N PHE A 71 9.95 2.85 -4.34
CA PHE A 71 11.33 3.06 -3.89
C PHE A 71 11.39 3.79 -2.55
N VAL A 72 10.52 4.77 -2.30
CA VAL A 72 10.46 5.46 -1.00
C VAL A 72 10.16 4.47 0.13
N ILE A 73 9.16 3.60 -0.06
CA ILE A 73 8.83 2.54 0.91
C ILE A 73 10.01 1.59 1.08
N ALA A 74 10.62 1.12 -0.02
CA ALA A 74 11.75 0.19 0.05
C ALA A 74 12.96 0.79 0.79
N LEU A 75 13.28 2.06 0.54
CA LEU A 75 14.36 2.77 1.23
C LEU A 75 14.05 2.94 2.72
N ALA A 76 12.80 3.26 3.08
CA ALA A 76 12.40 3.34 4.48
C ALA A 76 12.56 1.98 5.19
N LEU A 77 12.14 0.88 4.56
CA LEU A 77 12.34 -0.47 5.12
C LEU A 77 13.82 -0.82 5.29
N LEU A 78 14.68 -0.44 4.35
CA LEU A 78 16.13 -0.63 4.44
C LEU A 78 16.79 0.24 5.51
N LEU A 79 16.18 1.37 5.87
CA LEU A 79 16.61 2.21 6.99
C LEU A 79 16.30 1.56 8.36
N GLY A 80 15.29 0.69 8.43
CA GLY A 80 14.81 0.03 9.67
C GLY A 80 15.92 -0.61 10.52
N PRO A 81 16.79 -1.48 9.96
CA PRO A 81 17.89 -2.09 10.72
C PRO A 81 18.88 -1.08 11.33
N TYR A 82 19.09 0.06 10.67
CA TYR A 82 19.94 1.14 11.20
C TYR A 82 19.24 1.90 12.33
N LEU A 83 17.92 2.11 12.23
CA LEU A 83 17.10 2.67 13.29
C LEU A 83 17.03 1.75 14.51
N ALA A 84 17.11 0.42 14.32
CA ALA A 84 17.06 -0.53 15.42
C ALA A 84 18.24 -0.38 16.40
N LYS A 85 19.37 0.19 15.93
CA LYS A 85 20.53 0.56 16.76
C LYS A 85 20.36 1.88 17.52
N ARG A 86 19.37 2.70 17.16
CA ARG A 86 19.05 4.00 17.78
C ARG A 86 17.58 4.06 18.14
N GLN A 87 17.23 3.34 19.22
CA GLN A 87 15.85 3.19 19.69
C GLN A 87 15.18 4.53 20.03
N ASP A 88 15.94 5.51 20.52
CA ASP A 88 15.49 6.88 20.78
C ASP A 88 14.99 7.58 19.51
N VAL A 89 15.75 7.44 18.42
CA VAL A 89 15.39 7.96 17.10
C VAL A 89 14.19 7.20 16.55
N ALA A 90 14.19 5.87 16.65
CA ALA A 90 13.07 5.04 16.18
C ALA A 90 11.76 5.36 16.91
N ILE A 91 11.78 5.53 18.24
CA ILE A 91 10.61 5.96 19.03
C ILE A 91 10.08 7.30 18.55
N THR A 92 10.97 8.27 18.39
CA THR A 92 10.60 9.63 17.97
C THR A 92 9.99 9.61 16.56
N LEU A 93 10.61 8.88 15.63
CA LEU A 93 10.12 8.73 14.27
C LEU A 93 8.81 7.93 14.18
N LEU A 94 8.58 6.96 15.07
CA LEU A 94 7.29 6.27 15.16
C LEU A 94 6.17 7.25 15.50
N VAL A 95 6.35 8.05 16.56
CA VAL A 95 5.34 9.01 17.01
C VAL A 95 5.12 10.13 15.99
N LEU A 96 6.22 10.76 15.53
CA LEU A 96 6.13 11.83 14.52
C LEU A 96 5.54 11.30 13.21
N GLY A 97 5.99 10.13 12.76
CA GLY A 97 5.48 9.49 11.57
C GLY A 97 3.98 9.18 11.67
N SER A 98 3.51 8.59 12.77
CA SER A 98 2.07 8.36 13.00
C SER A 98 1.27 9.66 13.08
N THR A 99 1.85 10.74 13.63
CA THR A 99 1.18 12.06 13.69
C THR A 99 0.91 12.64 12.30
N THR A 100 1.71 12.26 11.29
CA THR A 100 1.48 12.72 9.92
C THR A 100 0.18 12.21 9.28
N LEU A 101 -0.48 11.18 9.87
CA LEU A 101 -1.83 10.74 9.47
C LEU A 101 -2.84 11.91 9.44
N PHE A 102 -2.65 12.90 10.32
CA PHE A 102 -3.53 14.08 10.42
C PHE A 102 -3.11 15.23 9.50
N LEU A 103 -1.96 15.15 8.85
CA LEU A 103 -1.34 16.26 8.12
C LEU A 103 -1.01 15.82 6.69
N LYS A 104 -1.99 15.90 5.79
CA LYS A 104 -1.77 15.63 4.36
C LYS A 104 -0.97 16.79 3.72
N PRO A 105 0.05 16.55 2.87
CA PRO A 105 0.50 15.26 2.37
C PRO A 105 1.71 14.67 3.13
N LEU A 106 2.01 15.12 4.36
CA LEU A 106 3.20 14.69 5.11
C LEU A 106 3.23 13.19 5.40
N SER A 107 2.07 12.52 5.39
CA SER A 107 1.95 11.06 5.48
C SER A 107 2.65 10.29 4.37
N LEU A 108 2.97 10.92 3.24
CA LEU A 108 3.82 10.31 2.19
C LEU A 108 5.21 9.94 2.71
N VAL A 109 5.73 10.66 3.69
CA VAL A 109 7.04 10.39 4.29
C VAL A 109 6.88 9.83 5.70
N GLY A 110 5.92 10.36 6.46
CA GLY A 110 5.72 9.94 7.84
C GLY A 110 5.23 8.50 7.98
N LEU A 111 4.38 7.99 7.08
CA LEU A 111 3.93 6.59 7.14
C LEU A 111 5.06 5.59 6.87
N PRO A 112 5.87 5.74 5.79
CA PRO A 112 7.06 4.90 5.60
C PRO A 112 8.06 4.97 6.76
N LEU A 113 8.26 6.15 7.38
CA LEU A 113 9.15 6.29 8.54
C LEU A 113 8.58 5.65 9.80
N ALA A 114 7.29 5.82 10.08
CA ALA A 114 6.62 5.15 11.20
C ALA A 114 6.70 3.63 11.04
N LEU A 115 6.53 3.14 9.81
CA LEU A 115 6.70 1.75 9.44
C LEU A 115 8.12 1.25 9.74
N ALA A 116 9.13 1.93 9.21
CA ALA A 116 10.54 1.58 9.43
C ALA A 116 10.89 1.54 10.93
N SER A 117 10.39 2.52 11.68
CA SER A 117 10.58 2.64 13.12
C SER A 117 9.87 1.56 13.92
N ALA A 118 8.63 1.22 13.57
CA ALA A 118 7.89 0.14 14.23
C ALA A 118 8.64 -1.20 14.08
N ILE A 119 9.12 -1.51 12.87
CA ILE A 119 9.94 -2.70 12.60
C ILE A 119 11.26 -2.64 13.37
N ALA A 120 11.92 -1.48 13.37
CA ALA A 120 13.19 -1.29 14.07
C ALA A 120 13.07 -1.56 15.58
N LEU A 121 12.04 -0.99 16.21
CA LEU A 121 11.77 -1.20 17.64
C LEU A 121 11.45 -2.66 17.93
N LEU A 122 10.70 -3.30 17.03
CA LEU A 122 10.33 -4.70 17.14
C LEU A 122 11.54 -5.63 17.11
N GLU A 123 12.41 -5.46 16.12
CA GLU A 123 13.64 -6.25 15.97
C GLU A 123 14.61 -5.98 17.12
N SER A 124 14.72 -4.73 17.58
CA SER A 124 15.58 -4.37 18.71
C SER A 124 15.14 -4.98 20.05
N ALA A 125 13.89 -5.44 20.15
CA ALA A 125 13.32 -6.01 21.38
C ALA A 125 13.03 -7.52 21.27
N LYS A 126 13.56 -8.19 20.23
CA LYS A 126 13.28 -9.59 19.91
C LYS A 126 13.62 -10.52 21.09
N GLY A 127 12.67 -11.40 21.44
CA GLY A 127 12.83 -12.33 22.56
C GLY A 127 12.67 -11.71 23.96
N SER A 128 12.33 -10.42 24.05
CA SER A 128 12.00 -9.73 25.30
C SER A 128 10.50 -9.49 25.45
N ARG A 129 10.06 -9.02 26.62
CA ARG A 129 8.69 -8.54 26.84
C ARG A 129 8.33 -7.38 25.90
N GLY A 130 9.28 -6.52 25.56
CA GLY A 130 9.08 -5.41 24.61
C GLY A 130 8.79 -5.90 23.18
N GLY A 131 9.39 -7.01 22.77
CA GLY A 131 9.09 -7.65 21.48
C GLY A 131 7.65 -8.16 21.45
N VAL A 132 7.18 -8.81 22.53
CA VAL A 132 5.77 -9.24 22.66
C VAL A 132 4.82 -8.06 22.57
N MET A 133 5.12 -6.94 23.25
CA MET A 133 4.31 -5.72 23.16
C MET A 133 4.28 -5.13 21.75
N GLY A 134 5.41 -5.18 21.02
CA GLY A 134 5.45 -4.77 19.62
C GLY A 134 4.63 -5.66 18.69
N ALA A 135 4.60 -6.98 18.92
CA ALA A 135 3.71 -7.88 18.18
C ALA A 135 2.24 -7.55 18.44
N VAL A 136 1.88 -7.31 19.70
CA VAL A 136 0.53 -6.92 20.11
C VAL A 136 0.16 -5.57 19.49
N TYR A 137 1.06 -4.60 19.47
CA TYR A 137 0.87 -3.32 18.79
C TYR A 137 0.55 -3.53 17.30
N LEU A 138 1.35 -4.30 16.57
CA LEU A 138 1.11 -4.55 15.14
C LEU A 138 -0.20 -5.30 14.90
N PHE A 139 -0.54 -6.25 15.76
CA PHE A 139 -1.82 -6.95 15.72
C PHE A 139 -3.01 -5.99 15.95
N ILE A 140 -2.93 -5.12 16.95
CA ILE A 140 -3.97 -4.12 17.24
C ILE A 140 -4.12 -3.17 16.06
N VAL A 141 -3.02 -2.61 15.54
CA VAL A 141 -3.06 -1.68 14.42
C VAL A 141 -3.66 -2.36 13.18
N ALA A 142 -3.23 -3.58 12.85
CA ALA A 142 -3.81 -4.37 11.74
C ALA A 142 -5.31 -4.64 11.95
N THR A 143 -5.70 -5.03 13.16
CA THR A 143 -7.11 -5.27 13.50
C THR A 143 -7.94 -3.99 13.42
N LEU A 144 -7.40 -2.85 13.84
CA LEU A 144 -8.08 -1.56 13.75
C LEU A 144 -8.28 -1.15 12.28
N ALA A 145 -7.28 -1.35 11.42
CA ALA A 145 -7.40 -1.07 9.99
C ALA A 145 -8.44 -1.97 9.30
N LEU A 146 -8.48 -3.27 9.63
CA LEU A 146 -9.53 -4.19 9.17
C LEU A 146 -10.90 -3.84 9.77
N GLY A 147 -10.94 -3.44 11.03
CA GLY A 147 -12.15 -3.07 11.74
C GLY A 147 -12.75 -1.76 11.25
N ALA A 148 -11.96 -0.83 10.73
CA ALA A 148 -12.45 0.34 10.03
C ALA A 148 -13.21 -0.03 8.75
N TYR A 149 -12.80 -1.12 8.09
CA TYR A 149 -13.53 -1.66 6.94
C TYR A 149 -14.83 -2.37 7.37
N VAL A 150 -14.76 -3.35 8.27
CA VAL A 150 -15.95 -4.08 8.76
C VAL A 150 -16.94 -3.12 9.41
N GLY A 151 -16.43 -2.17 10.20
CA GLY A 151 -17.22 -1.13 10.85
C GLY A 151 -18.01 -0.29 9.85
N ARG A 152 -17.46 0.00 8.66
CA ARG A 152 -18.20 0.73 7.62
C ARG A 152 -19.28 -0.12 6.96
N ASP A 153 -18.97 -1.38 6.65
CA ASP A 153 -19.95 -2.31 6.03
C ASP A 153 -21.18 -2.53 6.92
N ILE A 154 -21.01 -2.44 8.25
CA ILE A 154 -22.09 -2.60 9.22
C ILE A 154 -22.56 -1.26 9.85
N GLY A 155 -22.09 -0.11 9.36
CA GLY A 155 -22.56 1.22 9.77
C GLY A 155 -22.10 1.73 11.15
N LEU A 156 -21.00 1.21 11.70
CA LEU A 156 -20.37 1.67 12.93
C LEU A 156 -19.47 2.90 12.70
N GLN A 157 -20.08 4.08 12.76
CA GLN A 157 -19.42 5.39 12.63
C GLN A 157 -18.21 5.64 13.54
N PHE A 158 -18.09 4.91 14.66
CA PHE A 158 -16.95 5.03 15.58
C PHE A 158 -15.65 4.50 14.96
N MET A 159 -15.71 3.37 14.25
CA MET A 159 -14.54 2.77 13.61
C MET A 159 -14.10 3.56 12.37
N GLU A 160 -15.02 4.32 11.79
CA GLU A 160 -14.82 5.23 10.65
C GLU A 160 -14.04 6.49 11.08
N ASN A 161 -14.50 7.20 12.13
CA ASN A 161 -14.04 8.56 12.39
C ASN A 161 -12.85 8.70 13.37
N LYS A 162 -12.31 7.59 13.88
CA LYS A 162 -11.31 7.61 14.97
C LYS A 162 -10.10 6.72 14.73
N LEU A 163 -9.97 6.12 13.55
CA LEU A 163 -8.91 5.17 13.26
C LEU A 163 -7.51 5.78 13.45
N GLU A 164 -7.26 6.98 12.91
CA GLU A 164 -5.97 7.65 13.03
C GLU A 164 -5.61 7.95 14.48
N VAL A 165 -6.62 8.32 15.30
CA VAL A 165 -6.44 8.57 16.73
C VAL A 165 -6.08 7.29 17.46
N LEU A 166 -6.72 6.17 17.12
CA LEU A 166 -6.42 4.87 17.71
C LEU A 166 -5.02 4.36 17.30
N ILE A 167 -4.61 4.57 16.04
CA ILE A 167 -3.26 4.24 15.55
C ILE A 167 -2.20 5.09 16.27
N LEU A 168 -2.43 6.40 16.42
CA LEU A 168 -1.53 7.27 17.17
C LEU A 168 -1.46 6.87 18.64
N GLY A 169 -2.59 6.59 19.27
CA GLY A 169 -2.65 6.11 20.66
C GLY A 169 -1.88 4.80 20.85
N ALA A 170 -2.09 3.83 19.97
CA ALA A 170 -1.33 2.58 19.97
C ALA A 170 0.18 2.82 19.76
N SER A 171 0.54 3.75 18.87
CA SER A 171 1.94 4.12 18.60
C SER A 171 2.61 4.72 19.84
N LEU A 172 1.91 5.58 20.57
CA LEU A 172 2.38 6.17 21.83
C LEU A 172 2.57 5.11 22.91
N VAL A 173 1.60 4.21 23.08
CA VAL A 173 1.72 3.10 24.04
C VAL A 173 2.90 2.20 23.68
N TYR A 174 3.08 1.88 22.39
CA TYR A 174 4.21 1.08 21.95
C TYR A 174 5.54 1.79 22.17
N ALA A 175 5.64 3.07 21.80
CA ALA A 175 6.82 3.90 22.05
C ALA A 175 7.23 3.92 23.53
N LEU A 176 6.27 4.07 24.44
CA LEU A 176 6.52 4.09 25.88
C LEU A 176 6.95 2.72 26.43
N THR A 177 6.43 1.64 25.87
CA THR A 177 6.72 0.26 26.32
C THR A 177 7.97 -0.34 25.68
N ALA A 178 8.41 0.20 24.53
CA ALA A 178 9.64 -0.18 23.85
C ALA A 178 10.90 0.39 24.51
N TYR A 179 10.76 1.32 25.46
CA TYR A 179 11.88 1.92 26.19
C TYR A 179 12.54 0.88 27.13
N GLY A 180 13.74 0.40 26.81
CA GLY A 180 14.40 -0.63 27.60
C GLY A 180 15.63 -1.28 26.96
N LYS A 181 16.06 -2.44 27.49
CA LYS A 181 17.26 -3.16 27.02
C LYS A 181 17.12 -3.56 25.54
N SER A 182 18.11 -3.18 24.73
CA SER A 182 18.22 -3.57 23.33
C SER A 182 18.88 -4.93 23.17
N CYS A 183 18.43 -5.69 22.18
CA CYS A 183 19.12 -6.86 21.65
C CYS A 183 20.16 -6.42 20.61
N GLU A 184 21.19 -7.23 20.41
CA GLU A 184 22.10 -7.02 19.28
C GLU A 184 21.35 -7.24 17.96
N VAL A 185 21.43 -6.23 17.08
CA VAL A 185 20.86 -6.28 15.73
C VAL A 185 21.99 -6.32 14.72
N SER A 186 22.01 -7.37 13.90
CA SER A 186 22.90 -7.48 12.75
C SER A 186 22.47 -6.50 11.67
N LEU A 187 23.41 -5.71 11.17
CA LEU A 187 23.13 -4.85 10.02
C LEU A 187 23.12 -5.67 8.74
N PRO A 188 22.24 -5.33 7.78
CA PRO A 188 22.25 -5.98 6.49
C PRO A 188 23.59 -5.74 5.80
N ASN A 189 24.14 -6.79 5.19
CA ASN A 189 25.34 -6.66 4.38
C ASN A 189 25.03 -6.05 3.00
N THR A 190 26.06 -5.66 2.24
CA THR A 190 25.87 -5.03 0.93
C THR A 190 25.04 -5.87 -0.03
N LYS A 191 25.14 -7.22 0.02
CA LYS A 191 24.34 -8.10 -0.85
C LYS A 191 22.87 -8.11 -0.45
N GLU A 192 22.57 -8.07 0.84
CA GLU A 192 21.22 -7.99 1.40
C GLU A 192 20.53 -6.65 1.11
N ILE A 193 21.28 -5.61 0.80
CA ILE A 193 20.75 -4.31 0.35
C ILE A 193 20.64 -4.26 -1.17
N VAL A 194 21.73 -4.57 -1.87
CA VAL A 194 21.83 -4.45 -3.33
C VAL A 194 20.93 -5.46 -4.04
N GLY A 195 20.76 -6.67 -3.50
CA GLY A 195 19.91 -7.71 -4.08
C GLY A 195 18.44 -7.26 -4.21
N PRO A 196 17.76 -6.93 -3.10
CA PRO A 196 16.37 -6.46 -3.14
C PRO A 196 16.20 -5.16 -3.94
N LEU A 197 17.12 -4.20 -3.82
CA LEU A 197 17.06 -2.97 -4.61
C LEU A 197 17.25 -3.23 -6.11
N GLY A 198 18.20 -4.08 -6.48
CA GLY A 198 18.42 -4.48 -7.87
C GLY A 198 17.21 -5.21 -8.44
N GLY A 199 16.60 -6.11 -7.67
CA GLY A 199 15.34 -6.77 -8.03
C GLY A 199 14.20 -5.77 -8.23
N LEU A 200 14.05 -4.79 -7.34
CA LEU A 200 13.05 -3.72 -7.47
C LEU A 200 13.29 -2.86 -8.72
N VAL A 201 14.55 -2.50 -9.02
CA VAL A 201 14.91 -1.77 -10.24
C VAL A 201 14.54 -2.56 -11.48
N ILE A 202 14.92 -3.84 -11.55
CA ILE A 202 14.61 -4.69 -12.71
C ILE A 202 13.10 -4.84 -12.88
N ALA A 203 12.36 -5.14 -11.80
CA ALA A 203 10.91 -5.26 -11.84
C ALA A 203 10.25 -3.94 -12.29
N SER A 204 10.74 -2.80 -11.78
CA SER A 204 10.25 -1.48 -12.16
C SER A 204 10.49 -1.19 -13.64
N LEU A 205 11.68 -1.49 -14.17
CA LEU A 205 12.00 -1.30 -15.59
C LEU A 205 11.12 -2.18 -16.49
N ILE A 206 10.88 -3.44 -16.10
CA ILE A 206 9.97 -4.33 -16.83
C ILE A 206 8.55 -3.75 -16.84
N VAL A 207 8.04 -3.35 -15.68
CA VAL A 207 6.68 -2.79 -15.56
C VAL A 207 6.54 -1.50 -16.38
N LEU A 208 7.50 -0.58 -16.29
CA LEU A 208 7.47 0.68 -17.04
C LEU A 208 7.64 0.48 -18.56
N ALA A 209 8.30 -0.60 -19.00
CA ALA A 209 8.44 -0.92 -20.42
C ALA A 209 7.19 -1.58 -21.02
N LEU A 210 6.41 -2.31 -20.21
CA LEU A 210 5.23 -3.06 -20.67
C LEU A 210 3.92 -2.26 -20.65
N PHE A 211 3.89 -1.15 -19.90
CA PHE A 211 2.66 -0.39 -19.63
C PHE A 211 2.86 1.11 -19.89
N TYR A 212 1.73 1.82 -20.03
CA TYR A 212 1.75 3.27 -20.09
C TYR A 212 2.22 3.84 -18.74
N THR A 213 3.29 4.63 -18.78
CA THR A 213 3.85 5.28 -17.57
C THR A 213 2.96 6.40 -17.05
N GLY A 214 2.07 6.92 -17.91
CA GLY A 214 1.06 7.95 -17.65
C GLY A 214 0.11 8.09 -18.83
N PRO A 215 -0.73 9.15 -18.85
CA PRO A 215 -1.71 9.35 -19.90
C PRO A 215 -1.06 9.46 -21.29
N SER A 216 -1.71 8.86 -22.27
CA SER A 216 -1.40 8.96 -23.68
C SER A 216 -2.57 9.65 -24.38
N TYR A 217 -2.36 10.89 -24.82
CA TYR A 217 -3.43 11.69 -25.39
C TYR A 217 -3.62 11.40 -26.87
N VAL A 218 -4.87 11.43 -27.29
CA VAL A 218 -5.26 11.35 -28.70
C VAL A 218 -5.72 12.71 -29.22
N GLU A 219 -5.78 12.87 -30.54
CA GLU A 219 -6.30 14.08 -31.15
C GLU A 219 -7.76 14.32 -30.76
N ALA A 220 -8.14 15.58 -30.59
CA ALA A 220 -9.53 15.96 -30.34
C ALA A 220 -10.37 15.72 -31.60
N LYS A 221 -11.57 15.16 -31.44
CA LYS A 221 -12.52 14.90 -32.53
C LYS A 221 -13.91 15.42 -32.19
N ARG A 222 -14.73 15.62 -33.23
CA ARG A 222 -16.10 16.14 -33.11
C ARG A 222 -17.09 15.09 -32.60
N GLU A 223 -16.94 13.84 -33.02
CA GLU A 223 -17.77 12.72 -32.58
C GLU A 223 -17.16 12.08 -31.34
N VAL A 224 -17.81 12.24 -30.20
CA VAL A 224 -17.31 11.78 -28.89
C VAL A 224 -18.12 10.57 -28.44
N LEU A 225 -17.43 9.47 -28.15
CA LEU A 225 -18.03 8.29 -27.53
C LEU A 225 -17.86 8.39 -26.00
N ILE A 226 -18.98 8.56 -25.31
CA ILE A 226 -19.03 8.63 -23.84
C ILE A 226 -19.70 7.37 -23.32
N TRP A 227 -19.04 6.67 -22.41
CA TRP A 227 -19.56 5.49 -21.73
C TRP A 227 -19.82 5.78 -20.26
N THR A 228 -20.90 5.22 -19.72
CA THR A 228 -21.10 5.09 -18.28
C THR A 228 -21.24 3.62 -17.93
N TYR A 229 -20.48 3.17 -16.94
CA TYR A 229 -20.50 1.77 -16.53
C TYR A 229 -20.09 1.66 -15.06
N ASN A 230 -20.89 0.93 -14.28
CA ASN A 230 -20.53 0.57 -12.91
C ASN A 230 -19.47 -0.53 -12.98
N GLY A 231 -18.26 -0.21 -12.52
CA GLY A 231 -17.12 -1.13 -12.57
C GLY A 231 -17.15 -2.21 -11.50
N HIS A 232 -18.09 -2.14 -10.55
CA HIS A 232 -18.25 -3.11 -9.45
C HIS A 232 -16.93 -3.43 -8.75
N GLN A 233 -16.12 -2.39 -8.48
CA GLN A 233 -14.78 -2.46 -7.90
C GLN A 233 -13.78 -3.32 -8.68
N GLY A 234 -14.10 -3.63 -9.93
CA GLY A 234 -13.37 -4.55 -10.80
C GLY A 234 -13.71 -6.02 -10.59
N PHE A 235 -14.74 -6.37 -9.81
CA PHE A 235 -15.18 -7.76 -9.62
C PHE A 235 -16.12 -8.24 -10.73
N GLY A 236 -15.95 -9.50 -11.11
CA GLY A 236 -16.87 -10.20 -12.00
C GLY A 236 -18.24 -10.43 -11.35
N PRO A 237 -19.32 -10.49 -12.14
CA PRO A 237 -20.69 -10.60 -11.61
C PRO A 237 -21.06 -11.97 -11.01
N TYR A 238 -20.30 -13.05 -11.29
CA TYR A 238 -20.75 -14.43 -11.00
C TYR A 238 -19.86 -15.23 -10.04
N ASP A 239 -18.59 -14.87 -9.89
CA ASP A 239 -17.62 -15.63 -9.10
C ASP A 239 -16.99 -14.81 -7.96
N GLY A 240 -17.29 -13.50 -7.90
CA GLY A 240 -16.69 -12.58 -6.93
C GLY A 240 -15.17 -12.46 -7.09
N THR A 241 -14.61 -12.89 -8.23
CA THR A 241 -13.17 -12.76 -8.50
C THR A 241 -12.90 -11.42 -9.16
N PHE A 242 -11.71 -10.88 -8.93
CA PHE A 242 -11.32 -9.66 -9.62
C PHE A 242 -11.12 -9.96 -11.10
N ASN A 243 -11.82 -9.20 -11.92
CA ASN A 243 -11.91 -9.35 -13.36
C ASN A 243 -11.52 -8.06 -14.10
N GLY A 244 -10.44 -7.41 -13.64
CA GLY A 244 -9.95 -6.18 -14.26
C GLY A 244 -9.54 -6.35 -15.73
N TYR A 245 -9.08 -7.53 -16.15
CA TYR A 245 -8.67 -7.76 -17.53
C TYR A 245 -9.85 -7.79 -18.50
N GLU A 246 -10.99 -8.39 -18.15
CA GLU A 246 -12.18 -8.31 -19.01
C GLU A 246 -12.67 -6.87 -19.11
N LEU A 247 -12.64 -6.11 -18.01
CA LEU A 247 -12.94 -4.68 -18.05
C LEU A 247 -12.00 -3.92 -19.00
N VAL A 248 -10.69 -4.14 -18.91
CA VAL A 248 -9.72 -3.50 -19.81
C VAL A 248 -9.91 -3.95 -21.26
N ASN A 249 -10.18 -5.24 -21.50
CA ASN A 249 -10.44 -5.75 -22.85
C ASN A 249 -11.71 -5.13 -23.44
N LEU A 250 -12.79 -5.05 -22.65
CA LEU A 250 -14.02 -4.37 -23.03
C LEU A 250 -13.74 -2.90 -23.41
N LEU A 251 -13.04 -2.16 -22.56
CA LEU A 251 -12.68 -0.76 -22.85
C LEU A 251 -11.73 -0.63 -24.06
N LYS A 252 -10.86 -1.62 -24.30
CA LYS A 252 -9.96 -1.67 -25.45
C LYS A 252 -10.68 -1.97 -26.76
N GLU A 253 -11.70 -2.81 -26.73
CA GLU A 253 -12.54 -3.13 -27.88
C GLU A 253 -13.44 -1.96 -28.24
N GLN A 254 -14.09 -1.38 -27.24
CA GLN A 254 -15.13 -0.38 -27.40
C GLN A 254 -14.56 1.04 -27.54
N LYS A 255 -13.33 1.25 -27.03
CA LYS A 255 -12.54 2.48 -27.17
C LYS A 255 -13.33 3.77 -26.86
N PRO A 256 -14.03 3.88 -25.71
CA PRO A 256 -14.70 5.12 -25.36
C PRO A 256 -13.69 6.25 -25.23
N ASP A 257 -14.01 7.45 -25.67
CA ASP A 257 -13.12 8.60 -25.49
C ASP A 257 -13.15 9.08 -24.03
N ILE A 258 -14.34 8.97 -23.42
CA ILE A 258 -14.60 9.26 -22.02
C ILE A 258 -15.34 8.07 -21.40
N TRP A 259 -14.87 7.60 -20.25
CA TRP A 259 -15.60 6.63 -19.44
C TRP A 259 -15.87 7.20 -18.04
N ALA A 260 -17.16 7.34 -17.72
CA ALA A 260 -17.65 7.67 -16.40
C ALA A 260 -17.94 6.39 -15.62
N ALA A 261 -17.14 6.13 -14.59
CA ALA A 261 -17.12 4.89 -13.85
C ALA A 261 -17.69 5.07 -12.44
N GLN A 262 -18.58 4.14 -12.04
CA GLN A 262 -19.09 4.05 -10.67
C GLN A 262 -18.50 2.83 -9.95
N GLU A 263 -18.54 2.84 -8.62
CA GLU A 263 -17.93 1.82 -7.75
C GLU A 263 -16.48 1.50 -8.11
N VAL A 264 -15.69 2.55 -8.31
CA VAL A 264 -14.28 2.43 -8.64
C VAL A 264 -13.46 2.30 -7.36
N VAL A 265 -12.67 1.25 -7.24
CA VAL A 265 -11.78 1.02 -6.09
C VAL A 265 -10.39 1.61 -6.35
N GLY A 266 -9.85 2.33 -5.36
CA GLY A 266 -8.58 3.06 -5.43
C GLY A 266 -7.52 2.55 -4.46
N GLY A 267 -7.55 1.27 -4.06
CA GLY A 267 -6.61 0.69 -3.08
C GLY A 267 -7.26 0.26 -1.77
N MET A 268 -8.44 -0.34 -1.83
CA MET A 268 -9.19 -0.80 -0.65
C MET A 268 -8.63 -2.11 -0.06
N ILE A 269 -8.55 -2.20 1.27
CA ILE A 269 -8.06 -3.38 2.00
C ILE A 269 -8.84 -4.65 1.65
N GLY A 270 -10.19 -4.59 1.71
CA GLY A 270 -11.07 -5.71 1.43
C GLY A 270 -10.97 -6.27 0.01
N ASN A 271 -10.38 -5.50 -0.91
CA ASN A 271 -10.11 -5.93 -2.28
C ASN A 271 -8.59 -6.11 -2.56
N GLY A 272 -7.81 -6.40 -1.52
CA GLY A 272 -6.37 -6.66 -1.64
C GLY A 272 -5.59 -5.50 -2.26
N TYR A 273 -6.00 -4.26 -1.96
CA TYR A 273 -5.35 -3.03 -2.43
C TYR A 273 -5.35 -2.84 -3.94
N GLN A 274 -6.36 -3.32 -4.65
CA GLN A 274 -6.49 -3.05 -6.08
C GLN A 274 -6.81 -1.57 -6.35
N ASP A 275 -6.13 -1.00 -7.34
CA ASP A 275 -6.33 0.37 -7.80
C ASP A 275 -6.77 0.36 -9.27
N VAL A 276 -8.09 0.35 -9.48
CA VAL A 276 -8.71 0.33 -10.82
C VAL A 276 -8.31 1.55 -11.65
N PRO A 277 -8.27 2.79 -11.10
CA PRO A 277 -7.79 3.95 -11.85
C PRO A 277 -6.38 3.79 -12.41
N LEU A 278 -5.42 3.40 -11.57
CA LEU A 278 -4.05 3.13 -11.98
C LEU A 278 -3.99 2.00 -13.01
N PHE A 279 -4.72 0.91 -12.76
CA PHE A 279 -4.75 -0.25 -13.64
C PHE A 279 -5.25 0.12 -15.05
N VAL A 280 -6.39 0.80 -15.16
CA VAL A 280 -6.95 1.22 -16.45
C VAL A 280 -6.03 2.21 -17.15
N SER A 281 -5.49 3.19 -16.42
CA SER A 281 -4.54 4.15 -16.97
C SER A 281 -3.27 3.48 -17.50
N ALA A 282 -2.68 2.55 -16.75
CA ALA A 282 -1.46 1.84 -17.14
C ALA A 282 -1.67 0.92 -18.36
N TYR A 283 -2.85 0.33 -18.52
CA TYR A 283 -3.15 -0.55 -19.66
C TYR A 283 -3.56 0.20 -20.92
N LEU A 284 -4.28 1.32 -20.78
CA LEU A 284 -4.98 1.95 -21.89
C LEU A 284 -4.57 3.42 -22.13
N GLY A 285 -3.73 3.99 -21.27
CA GLY A 285 -3.23 5.35 -21.41
C GLY A 285 -4.27 6.44 -21.09
N TYR A 286 -5.36 6.13 -20.40
CA TYR A 286 -6.33 7.17 -20.02
C TYR A 286 -5.74 8.09 -18.95
N ALA A 287 -5.96 9.40 -19.12
CA ALA A 287 -6.00 10.34 -18.01
C ALA A 287 -7.20 10.00 -17.13
N TYR A 288 -7.11 10.25 -15.83
CA TYR A 288 -8.25 10.04 -14.96
C TYR A 288 -8.35 11.05 -13.84
N GLU A 289 -9.58 11.26 -13.39
CA GLU A 289 -9.87 11.89 -12.12
C GLU A 289 -10.65 10.90 -11.26
N TYR A 290 -10.15 10.65 -10.05
CA TYR A 290 -10.80 9.78 -9.10
C TYR A 290 -11.28 10.60 -7.90
N LYS A 291 -12.55 10.40 -7.54
CA LYS A 291 -13.17 10.98 -6.36
C LYS A 291 -13.60 9.84 -5.45
N PRO A 292 -12.87 9.61 -4.33
CA PRO A 292 -13.34 8.65 -3.35
C PRO A 292 -14.64 9.17 -2.72
N ALA A 293 -15.61 8.30 -2.56
CA ALA A 293 -16.85 8.58 -1.83
C ALA A 293 -16.72 8.17 -0.36
N VAL A 294 -15.94 7.12 -0.07
CA VAL A 294 -15.72 6.59 1.28
C VAL A 294 -14.23 6.54 1.57
N GLU A 295 -13.76 7.44 2.43
CA GLU A 295 -12.43 7.44 3.06
C GLU A 295 -11.21 7.15 2.15
N GLY A 296 -11.30 7.47 0.86
CA GLY A 296 -10.18 7.28 -0.07
C GLY A 296 -10.11 5.93 -0.80
N THR A 297 -11.05 4.99 -0.54
CA THR A 297 -10.87 3.58 -0.96
C THR A 297 -11.81 3.12 -2.08
N TYR A 298 -13.04 3.63 -2.17
CA TYR A 298 -13.92 3.44 -3.33
C TYR A 298 -14.76 4.69 -3.63
N GLY A 299 -15.20 4.85 -4.88
CA GLY A 299 -15.97 6.02 -5.31
C GLY A 299 -16.27 6.04 -6.80
N VAL A 300 -16.08 7.19 -7.42
CA VAL A 300 -16.30 7.39 -8.87
C VAL A 300 -15.01 7.83 -9.54
N ALA A 301 -14.86 7.49 -10.81
CA ALA A 301 -13.78 8.00 -11.64
C ALA A 301 -14.28 8.45 -13.01
N ILE A 302 -13.65 9.48 -13.55
CA ILE A 302 -13.79 9.86 -14.95
C ILE A 302 -12.47 9.57 -15.63
N PHE A 303 -12.50 8.78 -16.70
CA PHE A 303 -11.36 8.48 -17.55
C PHE A 303 -11.51 9.24 -18.87
N SER A 304 -10.41 9.79 -19.39
CA SER A 304 -10.39 10.58 -20.63
C SER A 304 -9.14 10.27 -21.46
N ARG A 305 -9.29 10.21 -22.79
CA ARG A 305 -8.15 10.20 -23.73
C ARG A 305 -7.62 11.59 -24.08
N TRP A 306 -8.23 12.62 -23.50
CA TRP A 306 -7.81 14.01 -23.62
C TRP A 306 -7.41 14.58 -22.27
N HIS A 307 -6.64 15.67 -22.32
CA HIS A 307 -6.21 16.40 -21.14
C HIS A 307 -7.37 16.73 -20.20
N MET A 308 -7.16 16.48 -18.90
CA MET A 308 -8.06 16.87 -17.83
C MET A 308 -7.47 18.07 -17.09
N LYS A 309 -8.32 19.03 -16.69
CA LYS A 309 -7.85 20.21 -15.95
C LYS A 309 -7.15 19.84 -14.64
N THR A 310 -7.57 18.74 -14.03
CA THR A 310 -7.05 18.24 -12.75
C THR A 310 -5.64 17.69 -12.82
N GLU A 311 -5.09 17.46 -14.01
CA GLU A 311 -3.68 17.12 -14.21
C GLU A 311 -2.74 18.29 -13.93
N ARG A 312 -3.23 19.53 -14.07
CA ARG A 312 -2.46 20.77 -13.79
C ARG A 312 -2.59 21.26 -12.35
N ALA A 313 -3.49 20.65 -11.57
CA ALA A 313 -3.83 21.10 -10.21
C ALA A 313 -3.14 20.27 -9.11
N GLN A 314 -2.16 19.44 -9.47
CA GLN A 314 -1.32 18.76 -8.48
C GLN A 314 -0.22 19.73 -8.01
N PRO A 315 -0.04 19.89 -6.69
CA PRO A 315 1.01 20.75 -6.13
C PRO A 315 2.42 20.28 -6.49
#